data_AF-A0A7U9WZ52-F1
#
_entry.id   AF-A0A7U9WZ52-F1
#
_cell.length_a   1.000
_cell.length_b   1.000
_cell.length_c   1.000
_cell.angle_alpha   90.00
_cell.angle_beta   90.00
_cell.angle_gamma   90.00
#
_symmetry.space_group_name_H-M   'P 1'
#
loop_
_entity.id
_entity.type
_entity.pdbx_description
1 polymer ?
#
loop_
_entity_poly.entity_id
_entity_poly.type
_entity_poly.pdbx_seq_one_letter_code
_entity_poly.pdbx_strand_id
1 'polypeptide(L)'
;MKSVYKFIQKYIDLWDALAVICYSVFTWYWSSHVKSIITEILAGIPNEGSIIEIVPLGKWLFLFAFYFFIISRKLSKNRKILPFILYRYRYFKTWWKRHFIAMHIIDFIIFIISCVIWGMLELFDENFTNENFGIILVFFLHLSVWISVLVVNDIIFSAKITPCILLIFEGMLYIISVNFNLPFLVCGMYVNCSYSKLGIIAMVVYAIEILTIAICYLIVPKLWKLGYLERKVIGCQVQ
;
A
#
# COMPACT_ATOMS: atom_id res chain seq x y z
N MET A 1 -15.07 -19.81 13.04
CA MET A 1 -14.92 -18.44 13.61
C MET A 1 -13.77 -18.27 14.60
N LYS A 2 -13.66 -19.03 15.71
CA LYS A 2 -12.59 -18.82 16.74
C LYS A 2 -11.14 -18.87 16.18
N SER A 3 -10.88 -19.69 15.15
CA SER A 3 -9.56 -19.80 14.51
C SER A 3 -9.19 -18.55 13.69
N VAL A 4 -10.13 -18.05 12.88
CA VAL A 4 -9.95 -16.85 12.04
C VAL A 4 -9.77 -15.60 12.90
N TYR A 5 -10.55 -15.46 13.97
CA TYR A 5 -10.42 -14.36 14.91
C TYR A 5 -9.03 -14.30 15.55
N LYS A 6 -8.52 -15.44 16.05
CA LYS A 6 -7.16 -15.53 16.61
C LYS A 6 -6.08 -15.22 15.56
N PHE A 7 -6.31 -15.59 14.30
CA PHE A 7 -5.40 -15.28 13.20
C PHE A 7 -5.37 -13.77 12.90
N ILE A 8 -6.52 -13.10 12.81
CA ILE A 8 -6.58 -11.65 12.56
C ILE A 8 -5.97 -10.88 13.73
N GLN A 9 -6.31 -11.26 14.96
CA GLN A 9 -5.80 -10.60 16.18
C GLN A 9 -4.28 -10.73 16.35
N LYS A 10 -3.66 -11.72 15.69
CA LYS A 10 -2.20 -11.85 15.63
C LYS A 10 -1.55 -10.71 14.83
N TYR A 11 -2.25 -10.15 13.85
CA TYR A 11 -1.69 -9.20 12.88
C TYR A 11 -2.27 -7.79 12.97
N ILE A 12 -3.51 -7.64 13.43
CA ILE A 12 -4.25 -6.38 13.54
C ILE A 12 -4.58 -6.13 15.00
N ASP A 13 -4.18 -4.96 15.51
CA ASP A 13 -4.60 -4.52 16.84
C ASP A 13 -5.94 -3.76 16.78
N LEU A 14 -6.57 -3.56 17.94
CA LEU A 14 -7.87 -2.88 18.03
C LEU A 14 -7.83 -1.47 17.40
N TRP A 15 -6.71 -0.77 17.54
CA TRP A 15 -6.52 0.56 16.96
C TRP A 15 -6.51 0.54 15.44
N ASP A 16 -5.85 -0.43 14.81
CA ASP A 16 -5.87 -0.61 13.35
C ASP A 16 -7.30 -0.83 12.86
N ALA A 17 -8.04 -1.72 13.52
CA ALA A 17 -9.41 -2.04 13.12
C ALA A 17 -10.34 -0.82 13.24
N LEU A 18 -10.27 -0.09 14.35
CA LEU A 18 -11.04 1.14 14.55
C LEU A 18 -10.67 2.21 13.52
N ALA A 19 -9.38 2.40 13.25
CA ALA A 19 -8.92 3.37 12.27
C ALA A 19 -9.48 3.05 10.88
N VAL A 20 -9.46 1.78 10.46
CA VAL A 20 -10.00 1.35 9.16
C VAL A 20 -11.50 1.54 9.07
N ILE A 21 -12.25 1.22 10.13
CA ILE A 21 -13.70 1.44 10.17
C ILE A 21 -14.02 2.93 10.06
N CYS A 22 -13.39 3.77 10.89
CA CYS A 22 -13.59 5.22 10.85
C CYS A 22 -13.23 5.81 9.48
N TYR A 23 -12.11 5.38 8.91
CA TYR A 23 -11.67 5.80 7.58
C TYR A 23 -12.67 5.38 6.49
N SER A 24 -13.18 4.15 6.55
CA SER A 24 -14.13 3.64 5.56
C SER A 24 -15.47 4.39 5.62
N VAL A 25 -15.96 4.71 6.83
CA VAL A 25 -17.18 5.52 7.01
C VAL A 25 -16.96 6.97 6.57
N PHE A 26 -15.82 7.56 6.91
CA PHE A 26 -15.46 8.91 6.49
C PHE A 26 -15.37 9.02 4.96
N THR A 27 -14.74 8.06 4.31
CA THR A 27 -14.61 8.06 2.85
C THR A 27 -15.94 7.81 2.14
N TRP A 28 -16.84 7.01 2.73
CA TRP A 28 -18.22 6.91 2.25
C TRP A 28 -18.94 8.26 2.29
N TYR A 29 -18.87 8.98 3.42
CA TYR A 29 -19.47 10.32 3.53
C TYR A 29 -18.83 11.34 2.57
N TRP A 30 -17.53 11.22 2.30
CA TRP A 30 -16.84 12.08 1.33
C TRP A 30 -17.12 11.69 -0.13
N SER A 31 -17.61 10.48 -0.40
CA SER A 31 -17.99 10.08 -1.76
C SER A 31 -19.25 10.82 -2.19
N SER A 32 -19.29 11.29 -3.43
CA SER A 32 -20.56 11.70 -4.02
C SER A 32 -21.41 10.44 -4.21
N HIS A 33 -22.57 10.33 -3.56
CA HIS A 33 -23.50 9.19 -3.71
C HIS A 33 -24.03 8.94 -5.14
N VAL A 34 -23.45 9.61 -6.14
CA VAL A 34 -23.78 9.55 -7.56
C VAL A 34 -22.93 8.48 -8.29
N LYS A 35 -21.76 8.08 -7.76
CA LYS A 35 -20.89 7.03 -8.31
C LYS A 35 -20.56 5.98 -7.25
N SER A 36 -20.08 4.82 -7.70
CA SER A 36 -19.51 3.78 -6.81
C SER A 36 -18.35 4.36 -6.00
N ILE A 37 -18.40 4.17 -4.68
CA ILE A 37 -17.37 4.51 -3.69
C ILE A 37 -15.98 4.00 -4.12
N ILE A 38 -15.91 2.74 -4.57
CA ILE A 38 -14.70 2.10 -5.08
C ILE A 38 -14.19 2.86 -6.29
N THR A 39 -15.05 3.20 -7.25
CA THR A 39 -14.59 3.95 -8.42
C THR A 39 -14.10 5.35 -8.05
N GLU A 40 -14.75 6.02 -7.10
CA GLU A 40 -14.40 7.39 -6.72
C GLU A 40 -13.13 7.47 -5.85
N ILE A 41 -12.89 6.46 -5.00
CA ILE A 41 -11.75 6.42 -4.08
C ILE A 41 -10.55 5.71 -4.70
N LEU A 42 -10.75 4.53 -5.30
CA LEU A 42 -9.67 3.66 -5.77
C LEU A 42 -9.34 3.87 -7.24
N ALA A 43 -10.26 4.37 -8.04
CA ALA A 43 -10.04 4.42 -9.48
C ALA A 43 -9.42 5.73 -9.99
N GLY A 44 -9.43 6.76 -9.14
CA GLY A 44 -8.94 8.10 -9.48
C GLY A 44 -9.82 8.81 -10.51
N ILE A 45 -9.23 9.60 -11.41
CA ILE A 45 -9.99 10.39 -12.39
C ILE A 45 -10.32 9.54 -13.63
N PRO A 46 -11.59 9.49 -14.06
CA PRO A 46 -11.98 8.83 -15.31
C PRO A 46 -11.72 9.70 -16.56
N ASN A 47 -11.51 11.02 -16.39
CA ASN A 47 -11.41 11.97 -17.48
C ASN A 47 -10.21 11.70 -18.40
N GLU A 48 -10.47 11.74 -19.71
CA GLU A 48 -9.48 11.75 -20.79
C GLU A 48 -8.84 13.14 -21.00
N GLY A 49 -9.27 14.14 -20.21
CA GLY A 49 -8.77 15.51 -20.28
C GLY A 49 -7.49 15.73 -19.48
N SER A 50 -6.62 16.62 -19.97
CA SER A 50 -5.37 17.03 -19.30
C SER A 50 -5.59 17.98 -18.10
N ILE A 51 -6.76 17.93 -17.46
CA ILE A 51 -7.12 18.83 -16.35
C ILE A 51 -7.01 18.06 -15.05
N ILE A 52 -6.12 18.52 -14.18
CA ILE A 52 -5.95 17.96 -12.84
C ILE A 52 -7.12 18.41 -11.97
N GLU A 53 -8.01 17.49 -11.64
CA GLU A 53 -9.05 17.75 -10.64
C GLU A 53 -8.46 17.60 -9.23
N ILE A 54 -8.45 18.70 -8.47
CA ILE A 54 -7.84 18.77 -7.13
C ILE A 54 -8.55 17.83 -6.14
N VAL A 55 -9.87 17.70 -6.25
CA VAL A 55 -10.67 16.89 -5.31
C VAL A 55 -10.36 15.39 -5.44
N PRO A 56 -10.41 14.76 -6.63
CA PRO A 56 -9.95 13.39 -6.83
C PRO A 56 -8.50 13.14 -6.44
N LEU A 57 -7.58 14.06 -6.75
CA LEU A 57 -6.18 13.97 -6.31
C LEU A 57 -6.08 13.94 -4.77
N GLY A 58 -6.85 14.81 -4.09
CA GLY A 58 -6.91 14.84 -2.63
C GLY A 58 -7.41 13.53 -2.04
N LYS A 59 -8.49 12.95 -2.60
CA LYS A 59 -9.03 11.65 -2.18
C LYS A 59 -8.00 10.53 -2.37
N TRP A 60 -7.33 10.54 -3.53
CA TRP A 60 -6.29 9.59 -3.88
C TRP A 60 -5.11 9.63 -2.89
N LEU A 61 -4.54 10.81 -2.66
CA LEU A 61 -3.40 10.95 -1.74
C LEU A 61 -3.77 10.67 -0.29
N PHE A 62 -4.99 11.04 0.13
CA PHE A 62 -5.46 10.76 1.49
C PHE A 62 -5.51 9.24 1.77
N LEU A 63 -5.92 8.45 0.77
CA LEU A 63 -5.92 6.99 0.83
C LEU A 63 -4.51 6.43 1.04
N PHE A 64 -3.52 6.85 0.26
CA PHE A 64 -2.12 6.42 0.47
C PHE A 64 -1.59 6.84 1.83
N ALA A 65 -1.84 8.09 2.23
CA ALA A 65 -1.42 8.59 3.52
C ALA A 65 -1.97 7.73 4.66
N PHE A 66 -3.22 7.28 4.56
CA PHE A 66 -3.85 6.41 5.56
C PHE A 66 -3.18 5.03 5.66
N TYR A 67 -2.97 4.34 4.52
CA TYR A 67 -2.26 3.04 4.54
C TYR A 67 -0.82 3.18 5.03
N PHE A 68 -0.10 4.19 4.55
CA PHE A 68 1.26 4.46 5.01
C PHE A 68 1.31 4.75 6.50
N PHE A 69 0.33 5.48 7.05
CA PHE A 69 0.26 5.74 8.48
C PHE A 69 0.15 4.45 9.31
N ILE A 70 -0.77 3.55 8.95
CA ILE A 70 -0.96 2.28 9.66
C ILE A 70 0.30 1.42 9.58
N ILE A 71 0.85 1.24 8.38
CA ILE A 71 2.03 0.41 8.15
C ILE A 71 3.26 1.00 8.86
N SER A 72 3.45 2.32 8.78
CA SER A 72 4.56 3.01 9.47
C SER A 72 4.49 2.88 10.98
N ARG A 73 3.28 2.89 11.56
CA ARG A 73 3.08 2.64 12.99
C ARG A 73 3.58 1.25 13.38
N LYS A 74 3.29 0.23 12.56
CA LYS A 74 3.76 -1.14 12.79
C LYS A 74 5.26 -1.30 12.59
N LEU A 75 5.81 -0.69 11.55
CA LEU A 75 7.26 -0.63 11.34
C LEU A 75 7.96 0.02 12.54
N SER A 76 7.43 1.14 13.04
CA SER A 76 7.95 1.81 14.24
C SER A 76 7.95 0.92 15.48
N LYS A 77 6.88 0.15 15.71
CA LYS A 77 6.84 -0.86 16.79
C LYS A 77 7.91 -1.94 16.56
N ASN A 78 7.98 -2.49 15.34
CA ASN A 78 8.92 -3.56 14.98
C ASN A 78 10.39 -3.15 15.12
N ARG A 79 10.75 -1.90 14.78
CA ARG A 79 12.11 -1.35 14.99
C ARG A 79 12.55 -1.42 16.45
N LYS A 80 11.66 -1.10 17.40
CA LYS A 80 11.97 -1.11 18.84
C LYS A 80 12.33 -2.51 19.36
N ILE A 81 11.76 -3.54 18.77
CA ILE A 81 11.94 -4.95 19.18
C ILE A 81 12.98 -5.68 18.31
N LEU A 82 13.47 -5.03 17.25
CA LEU A 82 14.40 -5.62 16.29
C LEU A 82 15.65 -6.26 16.93
N PRO A 83 16.33 -5.63 17.91
CA PRO A 83 17.53 -6.24 18.52
C PRO A 83 17.24 -7.60 19.18
N PHE A 84 16.14 -7.68 19.94
CA PHE A 84 15.71 -8.92 20.60
C PHE A 84 15.30 -9.99 19.59
N ILE A 85 14.71 -9.58 18.47
CA ILE A 85 14.28 -10.50 17.42
C ILE A 85 15.51 -11.06 16.68
N LEU A 86 16.50 -10.23 16.37
CA LEU A 86 17.73 -10.70 15.72
C LEU A 86 18.51 -11.68 16.61
N TYR A 87 18.55 -11.44 17.92
CA TYR A 87 19.08 -12.40 18.90
C TYR A 87 18.36 -13.75 18.86
N ARG A 88 17.01 -13.73 18.78
CA ARG A 88 16.18 -14.94 18.77
C ARG A 88 16.24 -15.75 17.47
N TYR A 89 16.31 -15.09 16.31
CA TYR A 89 16.11 -15.77 15.02
C TYR A 89 17.33 -16.53 14.51
N ARG A 90 18.50 -16.39 15.14
CA ARG A 90 19.80 -16.99 14.77
C ARG A 90 20.32 -16.57 13.38
N TYR A 91 19.45 -16.25 12.42
CA TYR A 91 19.73 -15.88 11.04
C TYR A 91 18.84 -14.72 10.55
N PHE A 92 19.47 -13.58 10.21
CA PHE A 92 18.80 -12.38 9.68
C PHE A 92 17.91 -12.66 8.47
N LYS A 93 18.37 -13.51 7.53
CA LYS A 93 17.63 -13.84 6.30
C LYS A 93 16.25 -14.45 6.60
N THR A 94 16.18 -15.35 7.57
CA THR A 94 14.92 -16.01 7.98
C THR A 94 13.98 -15.03 8.65
N TRP A 95 14.52 -14.14 9.49
CA TRP A 95 13.77 -13.05 10.08
C TRP A 95 13.19 -12.12 9.01
N TRP A 96 14.03 -11.63 8.09
CA TRP A 96 13.62 -10.71 7.01
C TRP A 96 12.48 -11.30 6.19
N LYS A 97 12.60 -12.57 5.74
CA LYS A 97 11.55 -13.23 4.97
C LYS A 97 10.21 -13.22 5.71
N ARG A 98 10.21 -13.56 7.00
CA ARG A 98 8.99 -13.57 7.81
C ARG A 98 8.45 -12.17 8.05
N HIS A 99 9.32 -11.20 8.29
CA HIS A 99 8.94 -9.81 8.51
C HIS A 99 8.29 -9.22 7.25
N PHE A 100 8.94 -9.32 6.10
CA PHE A 100 8.43 -8.84 4.82
C PHE A 100 7.07 -9.44 4.48
N ILE A 101 6.94 -10.77 4.57
CA ILE A 101 5.66 -11.46 4.34
C ILE A 101 4.60 -11.03 5.35
N ALA A 102 4.94 -10.87 6.63
CA ALA A 102 3.98 -10.43 7.64
C ALA A 102 3.45 -9.02 7.36
N MET A 103 4.30 -8.09 6.90
CA MET A 103 3.87 -6.73 6.56
C MET A 103 2.89 -6.73 5.37
N HIS A 104 3.13 -7.57 4.34
CA HIS A 104 2.17 -7.73 3.23
C HIS A 104 0.88 -8.43 3.64
N ILE A 105 0.93 -9.43 4.53
CA ILE A 105 -0.28 -10.05 5.08
C ILE A 105 -1.11 -9.00 5.84
N ILE A 106 -0.45 -8.17 6.64
CA ILE A 106 -1.11 -7.09 7.37
C ILE A 106 -1.78 -6.12 6.40
N ASP A 107 -1.05 -5.65 5.40
CA ASP A 107 -1.55 -4.73 4.38
C ASP A 107 -2.76 -5.32 3.65
N PHE A 108 -2.66 -6.57 3.22
CA PHE A 108 -3.76 -7.30 2.60
C PHE A 108 -5.00 -7.40 3.51
N ILE A 109 -4.84 -7.74 4.79
CA ILE A 109 -6.00 -7.84 5.69
C ILE A 109 -6.65 -6.46 5.89
N ILE A 110 -5.86 -5.39 6.07
CA ILE A 110 -6.37 -4.01 6.19
C ILE A 110 -7.13 -3.61 4.93
N PHE A 111 -6.55 -3.89 3.76
CA PHE A 111 -7.15 -3.60 2.47
C PHE A 111 -8.47 -4.35 2.26
N ILE A 112 -8.50 -5.66 2.56
CA ILE A 112 -9.73 -6.47 2.45
C ILE A 112 -10.81 -5.99 3.41
N ILE A 113 -10.48 -5.62 4.66
CA ILE A 113 -11.47 -5.06 5.58
C ILE A 113 -12.06 -3.77 5.00
N SER A 114 -11.22 -2.90 4.43
CA SER A 114 -11.67 -1.66 3.78
C SER A 114 -12.61 -1.96 2.61
N CYS A 115 -12.24 -2.91 1.73
CA CYS A 115 -13.04 -3.34 0.59
C CYS A 115 -14.38 -3.97 1.02
N VAL A 116 -14.41 -4.76 2.09
CA VAL A 116 -15.64 -5.34 2.61
C VAL A 116 -16.57 -4.24 3.13
N ILE A 117 -16.04 -3.25 3.85
CA ILE A 117 -16.87 -2.13 4.33
C ILE A 117 -17.42 -1.33 3.16
N TRP A 118 -16.59 -0.95 2.19
CA TRP A 118 -17.06 -0.24 0.99
C TRP A 118 -18.05 -1.08 0.17
N GLY A 119 -17.75 -2.36 -0.07
CA GLY A 119 -18.63 -3.25 -0.82
C GLY A 119 -19.99 -3.47 -0.13
N MET A 120 -20.02 -3.58 1.19
CA MET A 120 -21.29 -3.64 1.94
C MET A 120 -22.07 -2.33 1.79
N LEU A 121 -21.39 -1.17 1.88
CA LEU A 121 -22.03 0.13 1.69
C LEU A 121 -22.56 0.30 0.25
N GLU A 122 -21.82 -0.13 -0.76
CA GLU A 122 -22.25 -0.08 -2.17
C GLU A 122 -23.38 -1.05 -2.52
N LEU A 123 -23.43 -2.22 -1.87
CA LEU A 123 -24.53 -3.17 -2.04
C LEU A 123 -25.86 -2.60 -1.56
N PHE A 124 -25.85 -1.70 -0.57
CA PHE A 124 -27.05 -0.97 -0.17
C PHE A 124 -27.50 0.05 -1.23
N ASP A 125 -26.58 0.53 -2.07
CA ASP A 125 -26.83 1.55 -3.10
C ASP A 125 -26.94 0.95 -4.54
N GLU A 126 -26.96 -0.39 -4.70
CA GLU A 126 -27.03 -1.12 -5.99
C GLU A 126 -25.94 -0.78 -7.04
N ASN A 127 -24.81 -0.19 -6.61
CA ASN A 127 -23.81 0.40 -7.51
C ASN A 127 -22.57 -0.48 -7.78
N PHE A 128 -22.55 -1.74 -7.33
CA PHE A 128 -21.37 -2.61 -7.43
C PHE A 128 -21.27 -3.31 -8.80
N THR A 129 -20.16 -3.12 -9.52
CA THR A 129 -19.96 -3.66 -10.88
C THR A 129 -18.74 -4.57 -11.01
N ASN A 130 -18.61 -5.32 -12.13
CA ASN A 130 -17.42 -6.13 -12.42
C ASN A 130 -16.15 -5.29 -12.62
N GLU A 131 -16.27 -4.03 -13.03
CA GLU A 131 -15.13 -3.12 -13.18
C GLU A 131 -14.48 -2.77 -11.83
N ASN A 132 -15.29 -2.74 -10.76
CA ASN A 132 -14.82 -2.49 -9.40
C ASN A 132 -13.79 -3.53 -8.97
N PHE A 133 -13.96 -4.80 -9.35
CA PHE A 133 -12.99 -5.85 -9.05
C PHE A 133 -11.64 -5.63 -9.72
N GLY A 134 -11.63 -5.19 -10.98
CA GLY A 134 -10.40 -4.88 -11.71
C GLY A 134 -9.64 -3.74 -11.02
N ILE A 135 -10.34 -2.67 -10.67
CA ILE A 135 -9.78 -1.51 -9.96
C ILE A 135 -9.19 -1.94 -8.61
N ILE A 136 -9.93 -2.72 -7.81
CA ILE A 136 -9.45 -3.25 -6.51
C ILE A 136 -8.13 -4.00 -6.67
N LEU A 137 -8.04 -4.89 -7.66
CA LEU A 137 -6.86 -5.73 -7.86
C LEU A 137 -5.63 -4.91 -8.26
N VAL A 138 -5.78 -4.00 -9.22
CA VAL A 138 -4.67 -3.17 -9.70
C VAL A 138 -4.24 -2.19 -8.61
N PHE A 139 -5.20 -1.58 -7.91
CA PHE A 139 -4.91 -0.74 -6.75
C PHE A 139 -4.11 -1.49 -5.70
N PHE A 140 -4.51 -2.72 -5.35
CA PHE A 140 -3.81 -3.50 -4.33
C PHE A 140 -2.38 -3.85 -4.74
N LEU A 141 -2.16 -4.18 -6.02
CA LEU A 141 -0.83 -4.44 -6.54
C LEU A 141 0.05 -3.19 -6.43
N HIS A 142 -0.48 -2.04 -6.82
CA HIS A 142 0.22 -0.76 -6.71
C HIS A 142 0.52 -0.37 -5.26
N LEU A 143 -0.47 -0.50 -4.37
CA LEU A 143 -0.29 -0.30 -2.93
C LEU A 143 0.82 -1.23 -2.39
N SER A 144 0.83 -2.49 -2.81
CA SER A 144 1.85 -3.47 -2.40
C SER A 144 3.26 -3.07 -2.83
N VAL A 145 3.43 -2.41 -3.99
CA VAL A 145 4.73 -1.85 -4.41
C VAL A 145 5.21 -0.82 -3.39
N TRP A 146 4.36 0.16 -3.07
CA TRP A 146 4.73 1.21 -2.12
C TRP A 146 4.98 0.70 -0.71
N ILE A 147 4.19 -0.27 -0.24
CA ILE A 147 4.43 -0.93 1.04
C ILE A 147 5.77 -1.67 1.02
N SER A 148 6.15 -2.33 -0.08
CA SER A 148 7.46 -2.99 -0.21
C SER A 148 8.61 -2.00 -0.07
N VAL A 149 8.51 -0.87 -0.77
CA VAL A 149 9.51 0.21 -0.72
C VAL A 149 9.60 0.79 0.70
N LEU A 150 8.46 1.01 1.34
CA LEU A 150 8.38 1.53 2.70
C LEU A 150 9.05 0.58 3.71
N VAL A 151 8.76 -0.73 3.64
CA VAL A 151 9.34 -1.76 4.51
C VAL A 151 10.86 -1.86 4.32
N VAL A 152 11.35 -1.83 3.09
CA VAL A 152 12.78 -1.88 2.79
C VAL A 152 13.50 -0.64 3.32
N ASN A 153 12.95 0.54 3.06
CA ASN A 153 13.54 1.81 3.50
C ASN A 153 13.58 1.93 5.02
N ASP A 154 12.61 1.36 5.72
CA ASP A 154 12.61 1.30 7.19
C ASP A 154 13.85 0.56 7.74
N ILE A 155 14.27 -0.51 7.07
CA ILE A 155 15.45 -1.28 7.46
C ILE A 155 16.75 -0.61 7.00
N ILE A 156 16.81 -0.14 5.75
CA ILE A 156 18.05 0.42 5.18
C ILE A 156 18.34 1.79 5.77
N PHE A 157 17.37 2.70 5.73
CA PHE A 157 17.57 4.10 6.11
C PHE A 157 17.07 4.39 7.51
N SER A 158 16.07 3.66 8.01
CA SER A 158 15.38 3.95 9.27
C SER A 158 14.84 5.38 9.33
N ALA A 159 14.56 5.94 8.14
CA ALA A 159 14.08 7.30 7.98
C ALA A 159 12.60 7.37 8.37
N LYS A 160 12.28 8.26 9.30
CA LYS A 160 10.88 8.52 9.70
C LYS A 160 10.10 9.27 8.61
N ILE A 161 10.80 9.88 7.65
CA ILE A 161 10.21 10.71 6.59
C ILE A 161 9.84 9.93 5.31
N THR A 162 10.17 8.63 5.22
CA THR A 162 9.88 7.80 4.05
C THR A 162 8.42 7.88 3.59
N PRO A 163 7.41 7.79 4.48
CA PRO A 163 6.01 7.92 4.08
C PRO A 163 5.70 9.22 3.33
N CYS A 164 6.27 10.33 3.80
CA CYS A 164 6.06 11.64 3.18
C CYS A 164 6.72 11.72 1.80
N ILE A 165 7.92 11.15 1.67
CA ILE A 165 8.63 11.08 0.38
C ILE A 165 7.79 10.26 -0.61
N LEU A 166 7.33 9.07 -0.21
CA LEU A 166 6.50 8.21 -1.07
C LEU A 166 5.19 8.90 -1.45
N LEU A 167 4.56 9.63 -0.53
CA LEU A 167 3.34 10.38 -0.81
C LEU A 167 3.55 11.50 -1.85
N ILE A 168 4.68 12.22 -1.75
CA ILE A 168 5.05 13.23 -2.75
C ILE A 168 5.29 12.58 -4.11
N PHE A 169 6.02 11.46 -4.15
CA PHE A 169 6.25 10.70 -5.38
C PHE A 169 4.94 10.24 -6.02
N GLU A 170 4.01 9.72 -5.23
CA GLU A 170 2.69 9.30 -5.72
C GLU A 170 1.90 10.48 -6.31
N GLY A 171 1.92 11.64 -5.64
CA GLY A 171 1.28 12.85 -6.16
C GLY A 171 1.92 13.35 -7.46
N MET A 172 3.25 13.29 -7.57
CA MET A 172 3.96 13.64 -8.81
C MET A 172 3.60 12.69 -9.94
N LEU A 173 3.59 11.38 -9.68
CA LEU A 173 3.24 10.37 -10.69
C LEU A 173 1.80 10.53 -11.16
N TYR A 174 0.87 10.83 -10.25
CA TYR A 174 -0.52 11.15 -10.59
C TYR A 174 -0.59 12.34 -11.55
N ILE A 175 0.07 13.44 -11.21
CA ILE A 175 0.07 14.67 -12.02
C ILE A 175 0.62 14.40 -13.43
N ILE A 176 1.72 13.65 -13.52
CA ILE A 176 2.32 13.27 -14.80
C ILE A 176 1.36 12.36 -15.59
N SER A 177 0.78 11.35 -14.93
CA SER A 177 -0.18 10.42 -15.55
C SER A 177 -1.35 11.17 -16.19
N VAL A 178 -1.96 12.10 -15.46
CA VAL A 178 -3.11 12.88 -15.95
C VAL A 178 -2.70 13.87 -17.04
N ASN A 179 -1.63 14.65 -16.84
CA ASN A 179 -1.23 15.69 -17.79
C ASN A 179 -0.80 15.14 -19.15
N PHE A 180 -0.12 13.99 -19.16
CA PHE A 180 0.39 13.37 -20.37
C PHE A 180 -0.49 12.22 -20.88
N ASN A 181 -1.64 11.99 -20.24
CA ASN A 181 -2.55 10.88 -20.53
C ASN A 181 -1.81 9.53 -20.62
N LEU A 182 -1.06 9.21 -19.57
CA LEU A 182 -0.22 8.01 -19.47
C LEU A 182 -0.81 7.04 -18.44
N PRO A 183 -1.96 6.39 -18.74
CA PRO A 183 -2.63 5.50 -17.81
C PRO A 183 -1.75 4.31 -17.38
N PHE A 184 -0.71 3.96 -18.13
CA PHE A 184 0.23 2.91 -17.76
C PHE A 184 1.14 3.26 -16.57
N LEU A 185 1.20 4.51 -16.12
CA LEU A 185 1.94 4.88 -14.90
C LEU A 185 1.23 4.40 -13.62
N VAL A 186 0.02 3.83 -13.73
CA VAL A 186 -0.79 3.25 -12.63
C VAL A 186 -1.32 4.27 -11.62
N CYS A 187 -0.71 5.45 -11.50
CA CYS A 187 -1.10 6.42 -10.49
C CYS A 187 -2.39 7.17 -10.87
N GLY A 188 -3.50 6.78 -10.24
CA GLY A 188 -4.74 7.57 -10.18
C GLY A 188 -5.61 7.58 -11.44
N MET A 189 -5.44 6.60 -12.34
CA MET A 189 -6.24 6.42 -13.56
C MET A 189 -6.62 4.95 -13.78
N TYR A 190 -6.95 4.21 -12.71
CA TYR A 190 -7.18 2.75 -12.78
C TYR A 190 -8.38 2.36 -13.64
N VAL A 191 -9.37 3.24 -13.79
CA VAL A 191 -10.48 3.07 -14.75
C VAL A 191 -9.97 2.89 -16.18
N ASN A 192 -8.82 3.50 -16.50
CA ASN A 192 -8.18 3.46 -17.81
C ASN A 192 -7.05 2.43 -17.89
N CYS A 193 -6.77 1.71 -16.79
CA CYS A 193 -5.72 0.70 -16.71
C CYS A 193 -6.18 -0.72 -17.09
N SER A 194 -7.41 -0.89 -17.59
CA SER A 194 -7.92 -2.22 -17.92
C SER A 194 -7.16 -2.84 -19.11
N TYR A 195 -7.00 -4.17 -19.10
CA TYR A 195 -6.47 -4.89 -20.25
C TYR A 195 -7.29 -4.62 -21.53
N SER A 196 -8.61 -4.43 -21.40
CA SER A 196 -9.48 -4.06 -22.52
C SER A 196 -9.12 -2.72 -23.16
N LYS A 197 -8.50 -1.79 -22.42
CA LYS A 197 -8.10 -0.46 -22.92
C LYS A 197 -6.62 -0.39 -23.31
N LEU A 198 -5.73 -1.06 -22.58
CA LEU A 198 -4.27 -0.95 -22.76
C LEU A 198 -3.59 -2.18 -23.36
N GLY A 199 -4.30 -3.31 -23.48
CA GLY A 199 -3.76 -4.55 -24.03
C GLY A 199 -2.45 -4.99 -23.36
N ILE A 200 -1.42 -5.25 -24.17
CA ILE A 200 -0.10 -5.73 -23.73
C ILE A 200 0.58 -4.75 -22.76
N ILE A 201 0.33 -3.44 -22.88
CA ILE A 201 0.97 -2.42 -22.02
C ILE A 201 0.56 -2.62 -20.56
N ALA A 202 -0.71 -2.96 -20.27
CA ALA A 202 -1.15 -3.28 -18.91
C ALA A 202 -0.37 -4.46 -18.31
N MET A 203 -0.04 -5.48 -19.11
CA MET A 203 0.73 -6.64 -18.65
C MET A 203 2.17 -6.27 -18.30
N VAL A 204 2.80 -5.39 -19.09
CA VAL A 204 4.15 -4.88 -18.82
C VAL A 204 4.19 -4.14 -17.50
N VAL A 205 3.17 -3.31 -17.25
CA VAL A 205 3.02 -2.55 -16.01
C VAL A 205 2.92 -3.47 -14.79
N TYR A 206 2.02 -4.47 -14.81
CA TYR A 206 1.91 -5.44 -13.72
C TYR A 206 3.22 -6.21 -13.51
N ALA A 207 3.94 -6.54 -14.59
CA ALA A 207 5.24 -7.19 -14.50
C ALA A 207 6.29 -6.30 -13.81
N ILE A 208 6.30 -4.99 -14.09
CA ILE A 208 7.19 -4.02 -13.42
C ILE A 208 6.86 -3.91 -11.94
N GLU A 209 5.58 -3.85 -11.57
CA GLU A 209 5.16 -3.81 -10.16
C GLU A 209 5.60 -5.06 -9.40
N ILE A 210 5.34 -6.25 -9.95
CA ILE A 210 5.78 -7.53 -9.37
C ILE A 210 7.31 -7.59 -9.27
N LEU A 211 8.03 -7.15 -10.31
CA LEU A 211 9.49 -7.11 -10.30
C LEU A 211 10.02 -6.18 -9.21
N THR A 212 9.38 -5.03 -9.01
CA THR A 212 9.76 -4.06 -7.97
C THR A 212 9.59 -4.65 -6.57
N ILE A 213 8.47 -5.35 -6.32
CA ILE A 213 8.24 -6.09 -5.06
C ILE A 213 9.33 -7.16 -4.85
N ALA A 214 9.66 -7.92 -5.91
CA ALA A 214 10.70 -8.95 -5.86
C ALA A 214 12.09 -8.36 -5.55
N ILE A 215 12.44 -7.23 -6.16
CA ILE A 215 13.70 -6.51 -5.88
C ILE A 215 13.74 -6.08 -4.41
N CYS A 216 12.65 -5.50 -3.89
CA CYS A 216 12.53 -5.10 -2.49
C CYS A 216 12.75 -6.29 -1.54
N TYR A 217 12.17 -7.45 -1.85
CA TYR A 217 12.36 -8.67 -1.06
C TYR A 217 13.82 -9.16 -1.06
N LEU A 218 14.55 -9.02 -2.17
CA LEU A 218 15.89 -9.59 -2.34
C LEU A 218 17.03 -8.65 -1.88
N ILE A 219 16.82 -7.33 -1.95
CA ILE A 219 17.90 -6.35 -1.73
C ILE A 219 18.38 -6.33 -0.27
N VAL A 220 17.47 -6.44 0.70
CA VAL A 220 17.82 -6.33 2.14
C VAL A 220 18.73 -7.46 2.62
N PRO A 221 18.48 -8.75 2.34
CA PRO A 221 19.42 -9.82 2.66
C PRO A 221 20.77 -9.69 1.95
N LYS A 222 20.77 -9.16 0.72
CA LYS A 222 22.00 -8.95 -0.05
C LYS A 222 22.87 -7.87 0.58
N LEU A 223 22.28 -6.73 0.95
CA LEU A 223 22.97 -5.65 1.66
C LEU A 223 23.45 -6.08 3.05
N TRP A 224 22.68 -6.92 3.76
CA TRP A 224 23.12 -7.51 5.03
C TRP A 224 24.41 -8.31 4.86
N LYS A 225 24.45 -9.22 3.88
CA LYS A 225 25.65 -10.06 3.60
C LYS A 225 26.89 -9.24 3.24
N LEU A 226 26.71 -8.05 2.67
CA LEU A 226 27.80 -7.12 2.34
C LEU A 226 28.29 -6.30 3.55
N GLY A 227 27.78 -6.57 4.76
CA GLY A 227 28.15 -5.86 5.99
C GLY A 227 27.63 -4.41 6.07
N TYR A 228 26.76 -3.99 5.14
CA TYR A 228 26.24 -2.61 5.12
C TYR A 228 25.33 -2.30 6.32
N LEU A 229 24.59 -3.30 6.79
CA LEU A 229 23.62 -3.13 7.87
C LEU A 229 24.22 -3.39 9.27
N GLU A 230 25.23 -4.26 9.39
CA GLU A 230 25.93 -4.53 10.66
C GLU A 230 26.68 -3.31 11.20
N ARG A 231 27.34 -2.53 10.32
CA ARG A 231 28.02 -1.28 10.70
C ARG A 231 27.08 -0.24 11.34
N LYS A 232 25.80 -0.25 10.98
CA LYS A 232 24.79 0.69 11.47
C LYS A 232 24.21 0.29 12.82
N VAL A 233 24.08 -1.02 13.08
CA VAL A 233 23.61 -1.54 14.38
C VAL A 233 24.63 -1.29 15.48
N ILE A 234 25.94 -1.38 15.17
CA ILE A 234 27.02 -1.09 16.13
C ILE A 234 27.07 0.41 16.47
N GLY A 235 26.85 1.30 15.50
CA GLY A 235 26.81 2.75 15.74
C GLY A 235 25.66 3.21 16.66
N CYS A 236 24.54 2.48 16.71
CA CYS A 236 23.42 2.77 17.61
C CYS A 236 23.59 2.21 19.04
N GLN A 237 24.65 1.45 19.32
CA GLN A 237 24.96 0.96 20.69
C GLN A 237 25.97 1.87 21.41
N VAL A 238 26.53 2.87 20.72
CA VAL A 238 27.59 3.77 21.23
C VAL A 238 27.09 5.23 21.35
N GLN A 239 25.76 5.44 21.29
CA GLN A 239 25.10 6.71 21.58
C GLN A 239 24.02 6.48 22.65
#